data_AF-A0A1Q7F0E5-F1
#
_entry.id   AF-A0A1Q7F0E5-F1
#
_cell.length_a   1.000
_cell.length_b   1.000
_cell.length_c   1.000
_cell.angle_alpha   90.00
_cell.angle_beta   90.00
_cell.angle_gamma   90.00
#
_symmetry.space_group_name_H-M   'P 1'
#
loop_
_entity.id
_entity.type
_entity.pdbx_description
1 polymer ?
#
loop_
_entity_poly.entity_id
_entity_poly.type
_entity_poly.pdbx_seq_one_letter_code
_entity_poly.pdbx_strand_id
1 'polypeptide(L)'
;MVEPEVVVVPAGDALLGDPPRTEHVNVFAIARHPVTVRQYATFLDATEHAPPVNWSTQRAQADRAVESVTWADAVAYCRWLTIGTGRIYRLPDEREWEKAARHEGTLDDLGAVREWTNSWQGGGRVVRHGDDLAGRALAGEDVRGIGFRIVRGMTGR
;
A
#
# COMPACT_ATOMS: atom_id res chain seq x y z
N MET A 1 -14.98 -4.51 -10.96
CA MET A 1 -14.02 -4.14 -9.89
C MET A 1 -13.08 -5.31 -9.67
N VAL A 2 -11.76 -5.09 -9.69
CA VAL A 2 -10.75 -6.13 -9.47
C VAL A 2 -10.16 -5.91 -8.08
N GLU A 3 -10.44 -6.81 -7.14
CA GLU A 3 -9.85 -6.75 -5.79
C GLU A 3 -8.39 -7.25 -5.80
N PRO A 4 -7.47 -6.61 -5.05
CA PRO A 4 -6.15 -7.16 -4.81
C PRO A 4 -6.18 -8.50 -4.05
N GLU A 5 -5.29 -9.41 -4.41
CA GLU A 5 -5.05 -10.64 -3.62
C GLU A 5 -4.42 -10.26 -2.29
N VAL A 6 -5.04 -10.70 -1.19
CA VAL A 6 -4.56 -10.43 0.18
C VAL A 6 -4.19 -11.70 0.91
N VAL A 7 -3.19 -11.59 1.78
CA VAL A 7 -2.79 -12.62 2.74
C VAL A 7 -3.14 -12.18 4.15
N VAL A 8 -3.55 -13.12 5.00
CA VAL A 8 -3.82 -12.86 6.42
C VAL A 8 -2.52 -12.89 7.20
N VAL A 9 -2.24 -11.81 7.92
CA VAL A 9 -1.11 -11.69 8.84
C VAL A 9 -1.63 -11.84 10.27
N PRO A 10 -1.12 -12.80 11.06
CA PRO A 10 -1.60 -13.04 12.41
C PRO A 10 -1.30 -11.86 13.35
N ALA A 11 -2.12 -11.74 14.39
CA ALA A 11 -1.87 -10.81 15.49
C ALA A 11 -0.53 -11.13 16.18
N GLY A 12 0.02 -10.16 16.91
CA GLY A 12 1.27 -10.32 17.66
C GLY A 12 2.24 -9.19 17.41
N ASP A 13 3.45 -9.36 17.91
CA ASP A 13 4.42 -8.28 17.96
C ASP A 13 5.09 -8.05 16.59
N ALA A 14 5.24 -6.77 16.25
CA ALA A 14 6.00 -6.26 15.12
C ALA A 14 7.28 -5.61 15.68
N LEU A 15 8.43 -5.98 15.11
CA LEU A 15 9.68 -5.25 15.32
C LEU A 15 9.72 -4.14 14.27
N LEU A 16 9.83 -2.90 14.74
CA LEU A 16 9.70 -1.70 13.92
C LEU A 16 10.94 -0.83 14.01
N GLY A 17 11.51 -0.44 12.86
CA GLY A 17 12.65 0.47 12.77
C GLY A 17 13.99 -0.11 13.25
N ASP A 18 14.99 0.77 13.35
CA ASP A 18 16.34 0.48 13.83
C ASP A 18 16.84 1.65 14.73
N PRO A 19 17.07 1.45 16.05
CA PRO A 19 16.94 0.18 16.77
C PRO A 19 15.47 -0.30 16.83
N PRO A 20 15.25 -1.62 16.85
CA PRO A 20 13.91 -2.18 16.79
C PRO A 20 13.14 -1.85 18.06
N ARG A 21 11.92 -1.34 17.88
CA ARG A 21 10.92 -1.19 18.94
C ARG A 21 9.77 -2.18 18.71
N THR A 22 9.30 -2.77 19.79
CA THR A 22 8.20 -3.74 19.75
C THR A 22 6.86 -3.01 19.77
N GLU A 23 6.03 -3.27 18.77
CA GLU A 23 4.63 -2.80 18.75
C GLU A 23 3.69 -3.96 18.46
N HIS A 24 2.57 -4.03 19.19
CA HIS A 24 1.56 -5.02 18.92
C HIS A 24 0.69 -4.62 17.73
N VAL A 25 0.44 -5.56 16.81
CA VAL A 25 -0.57 -5.40 15.76
C VAL A 25 -1.63 -6.48 15.90
N ASN A 26 -2.88 -6.08 15.69
CA ASN A 26 -3.98 -7.04 15.55
C ASN A 26 -3.79 -7.89 14.29
N VAL A 27 -4.61 -8.92 14.13
CA VAL A 27 -4.68 -9.67 12.88
C VAL A 27 -5.24 -8.75 11.78
N PHE A 28 -4.68 -8.83 10.57
CA PHE A 28 -5.11 -8.04 9.41
C PHE A 28 -4.90 -8.82 8.11
N ALA A 29 -5.51 -8.38 7.01
CA ALA A 29 -5.22 -8.91 5.68
C ALA A 29 -4.58 -7.81 4.82
N ILE A 30 -3.43 -8.07 4.21
CA ILE A 30 -2.67 -7.10 3.41
C ILE A 30 -2.47 -7.63 1.99
N ALA A 31 -2.48 -6.75 1.00
CA ALA A 31 -2.23 -7.13 -0.38
C ALA A 31 -0.80 -7.68 -0.54
N ARG A 32 -0.70 -8.84 -1.20
CA ARG A 32 0.59 -9.52 -1.46
C ARG A 32 1.51 -8.68 -2.34
N HIS A 33 0.93 -8.11 -3.39
CA HIS A 33 1.61 -7.18 -4.30
C HIS A 33 1.11 -5.74 -4.07
N PRO A 34 1.91 -4.72 -4.41
CA PRO A 34 1.39 -3.38 -4.62
C PRO A 34 0.22 -3.36 -5.61
N VAL A 35 -0.64 -2.35 -5.51
CA VAL A 35 -1.74 -2.17 -6.47
C VAL A 35 -1.17 -2.04 -7.87
N THR A 36 -1.67 -2.86 -8.80
CA THR A 36 -1.17 -2.87 -10.17
C THR A 36 -1.78 -1.76 -11.01
N VAL A 37 -1.13 -1.42 -12.11
CA VAL A 37 -1.67 -0.52 -13.13
C VAL A 37 -3.05 -0.96 -13.60
N ARG A 38 -3.28 -2.26 -13.82
CA ARG A 38 -4.58 -2.82 -14.22
C ARG A 38 -5.68 -2.59 -13.17
N GLN A 39 -5.35 -2.80 -11.90
CA GLN A 39 -6.28 -2.56 -10.80
C GLN A 39 -6.60 -1.07 -10.69
N TYR A 40 -5.58 -0.22 -10.75
CA TYR A 40 -5.73 1.23 -10.69
C TYR A 40 -6.49 1.79 -11.90
N ALA A 41 -6.30 1.24 -13.10
CA ALA A 41 -7.05 1.61 -14.30
C ALA A 41 -8.56 1.42 -14.11
N THR A 42 -8.97 0.33 -13.43
CA THR A 42 -10.39 0.08 -13.14
C THR A 42 -10.98 1.17 -12.24
N PHE A 43 -10.19 1.71 -11.31
CA PHE A 43 -10.59 2.86 -10.49
C PHE A 43 -10.73 4.12 -11.36
N LEU A 44 -9.72 4.46 -12.16
CA LEU A 44 -9.77 5.63 -13.03
C LEU A 44 -10.97 5.60 -14.00
N ASP A 45 -11.19 4.45 -14.64
CA ASP A 45 -12.28 4.27 -15.61
C ASP A 45 -13.66 4.35 -14.92
N ALA A 46 -13.77 3.98 -13.64
CA ALA A 46 -15.04 3.98 -12.89
C ALA A 46 -15.37 5.33 -12.23
N THR A 47 -14.38 6.17 -11.93
CA THR A 47 -14.58 7.40 -11.15
C THR A 47 -14.14 8.66 -11.86
N GLU A 48 -13.60 8.56 -13.08
CA GLU A 48 -13.01 9.67 -13.84
C GLU A 48 -11.92 10.40 -13.04
N HIS A 49 -11.25 9.69 -12.12
CA HIS A 49 -10.19 10.27 -11.31
C HIS A 49 -8.99 10.66 -12.17
N ALA A 50 -8.23 11.67 -11.76
CA ALA A 50 -7.08 12.13 -12.54
C ALA A 50 -6.02 11.01 -12.62
N PRO A 51 -5.52 10.67 -13.83
CA PRO A 51 -4.46 9.69 -13.97
C PRO A 51 -3.12 10.24 -13.42
N PRO A 52 -2.23 9.37 -12.91
CA PRO A 52 -0.90 9.78 -12.50
C PRO A 52 -0.06 10.22 -13.72
N VAL A 53 1.08 10.84 -13.45
CA VAL A 53 2.03 11.21 -14.51
C VAL A 53 2.47 9.97 -15.31
N ASN A 54 2.73 10.16 -16.60
CA ASN A 54 3.15 9.10 -17.53
C ASN A 54 2.17 7.90 -17.62
N TRP A 55 0.88 8.12 -17.34
CA TRP A 55 -0.12 7.05 -17.30
C TRP A 55 -0.20 6.20 -18.57
N SER A 56 -0.08 6.79 -19.76
CA SER A 56 -0.10 6.03 -21.02
C SER A 56 1.02 4.97 -21.09
N THR A 57 2.22 5.34 -20.64
CA THR A 57 3.36 4.42 -20.54
C THR A 57 3.13 3.35 -19.48
N GLN A 58 2.62 3.75 -18.31
CA GLN A 58 2.30 2.79 -17.24
C GLN A 58 1.24 1.78 -17.71
N ARG A 59 0.19 2.23 -18.42
CA ARG A 59 -0.92 1.40 -18.93
C ARG A 59 -0.47 0.26 -19.86
N ALA A 60 0.66 0.43 -20.55
CA ALA A 60 1.26 -0.62 -21.37
C ALA A 60 1.87 -1.77 -20.53
N GLN A 61 2.08 -1.57 -19.24
CA GLN A 61 2.65 -2.53 -18.29
C GLN A 61 1.62 -2.87 -17.20
N ALA A 62 0.49 -3.42 -17.63
CA ALA A 62 -0.72 -3.58 -16.81
C ALA A 62 -0.50 -4.34 -15.48
N ASP A 63 0.44 -5.28 -15.42
CA ASP A 63 0.70 -6.10 -14.22
C ASP A 63 1.81 -5.53 -13.31
N ARG A 64 2.43 -4.40 -13.67
CA ARG A 64 3.39 -3.72 -12.80
C ARG A 64 2.66 -2.89 -11.73
N ALA A 65 3.36 -2.61 -10.63
CA ALA A 65 2.88 -1.70 -9.61
C ALA A 65 2.57 -0.33 -10.22
N VAL A 66 1.46 0.29 -9.83
CA VAL A 66 1.19 1.67 -10.20
C VAL A 66 2.14 2.60 -9.45
N GLU A 67 2.66 3.60 -10.15
CA GLU A 67 3.63 4.55 -9.62
C GLU A 67 3.18 5.99 -9.79
N SER A 68 3.85 6.89 -9.06
CA SER A 68 3.59 8.33 -9.09
C SER A 68 2.17 8.68 -8.64
N VAL A 69 1.70 7.92 -7.66
CA VAL A 69 0.39 8.09 -7.03
C VAL A 69 0.58 8.95 -5.79
N THR A 70 -0.26 9.97 -5.57
CA THR A 70 -0.20 10.73 -4.33
C THR A 70 -0.83 9.94 -3.18
N TRP A 71 -0.50 10.29 -1.93
CA TRP A 71 -1.17 9.67 -0.78
C TRP A 71 -2.70 9.85 -0.83
N ALA A 72 -3.18 11.01 -1.29
CA ALA A 72 -4.60 11.30 -1.41
C ALA A 72 -5.28 10.39 -2.46
N ASP A 73 -4.63 10.16 -3.59
CA ASP A 73 -5.12 9.25 -4.64
C ASP A 73 -5.18 7.80 -4.15
N ALA A 74 -4.15 7.36 -3.42
CA ALA A 74 -4.12 6.02 -2.83
C ALA A 74 -5.27 5.82 -1.80
N VAL A 75 -5.57 6.86 -1.02
CA VAL A 75 -6.73 6.87 -0.10
C VAL A 75 -8.06 6.90 -0.87
N ALA A 76 -8.15 7.66 -1.96
CA ALA A 76 -9.34 7.69 -2.81
C ALA A 76 -9.63 6.31 -3.41
N TYR A 77 -8.60 5.61 -3.90
CA TYR A 77 -8.69 4.23 -4.36
C TYR A 77 -9.21 3.28 -3.27
N CYS A 78 -8.67 3.36 -2.05
CA CYS A 78 -9.13 2.55 -0.92
C CYS A 78 -10.61 2.80 -0.58
N ARG A 79 -11.04 4.07 -0.61
CA ARG A 79 -12.44 4.44 -0.38
C ARG A 79 -13.36 3.91 -1.47
N TRP A 80 -12.94 4.01 -2.73
CA TRP A 80 -13.69 3.48 -3.87
C TRP A 80 -13.88 1.97 -3.76
N LEU A 81 -12.82 1.21 -3.47
CA LEU A 81 -12.93 -0.23 -3.20
C LEU A 81 -13.87 -0.52 -2.03
N THR A 82 -13.79 0.30 -0.97
CA THR A 82 -14.64 0.13 0.21
C THR A 82 -16.11 0.25 -0.12
N ILE A 83 -16.46 1.29 -0.88
CA ILE A 83 -17.85 1.54 -1.29
C ILE A 83 -18.34 0.44 -2.24
N GLY A 84 -17.52 0.05 -3.23
CA GLY A 84 -17.96 -0.90 -4.25
C GLY A 84 -18.02 -2.36 -3.80
N THR A 85 -17.30 -2.76 -2.76
CA THR A 85 -17.30 -4.14 -2.25
C THR A 85 -18.06 -4.32 -0.93
N GLY A 86 -18.31 -3.24 -0.19
CA GLY A 86 -18.84 -3.31 1.18
C GLY A 86 -17.83 -3.77 2.25
N ARG A 87 -16.58 -4.04 1.89
CA ARG A 87 -15.49 -4.38 2.83
C ARG A 87 -14.61 -3.16 3.06
N ILE A 88 -14.03 -3.00 4.24
CA ILE A 88 -13.15 -1.85 4.51
C ILE A 88 -11.78 -2.05 3.85
N TYR A 89 -11.31 -1.07 3.08
CA TYR A 89 -9.93 -0.99 2.56
C TYR A 89 -9.27 0.30 3.02
N ARG A 90 -7.98 0.22 3.34
CA ARG A 90 -7.14 1.36 3.72
C ARG A 90 -5.69 1.09 3.36
N LEU A 91 -4.86 2.11 3.48
CA LEU A 91 -3.40 1.93 3.50
C LEU A 91 -2.96 1.18 4.78
N PRO A 92 -1.88 0.39 4.71
CA PRO A 92 -1.27 -0.20 5.90
C PRO A 92 -0.70 0.89 6.81
N ASP A 93 -0.65 0.66 8.12
CA ASP A 93 0.26 1.42 8.99
C ASP A 93 1.71 0.91 8.83
N GLU A 94 2.71 1.72 9.20
CA GLU A 94 4.13 1.35 9.05
C GLU A 94 4.45 0.02 9.76
N ARG A 95 3.86 -0.22 10.94
CA ARG A 95 4.02 -1.45 11.72
C ARG A 95 3.42 -2.68 11.06
N GLU A 96 2.29 -2.52 10.37
CA GLU A 96 1.63 -3.60 9.64
C GLU A 96 2.44 -3.96 8.39
N TRP A 97 2.91 -2.95 7.67
CA TRP A 97 3.77 -3.14 6.51
C TRP A 97 5.08 -3.83 6.90
N GLU A 98 5.78 -3.35 7.94
CA GLU A 98 7.07 -3.93 8.36
C GLU A 98 6.91 -5.37 8.86
N LYS A 99 5.88 -5.65 9.67
CA LYS A 99 5.61 -7.02 10.12
C LYS A 99 5.37 -7.97 8.95
N ALA A 100 4.56 -7.55 8.00
CA ALA A 100 4.26 -8.36 6.82
C ALA A 100 5.52 -8.54 5.94
N ALA A 101 6.30 -7.48 5.72
CA ALA A 101 7.50 -7.53 4.88
C ALA A 101 8.62 -8.41 5.48
N ARG A 102 8.71 -8.53 6.81
CA ARG A 102 9.71 -9.35 7.49
C ARG A 102 9.41 -10.85 7.48
N HIS A 103 8.18 -11.26 7.19
CA HIS A 103 7.81 -12.67 7.14
C HIS A 103 7.87 -13.20 5.71
N GLU A 104 8.82 -14.10 5.46
CA GLU A 104 9.03 -14.73 4.16
C GLU A 104 7.73 -15.30 3.57
N GLY A 105 7.47 -15.04 2.29
CA GLY A 105 6.28 -15.51 1.58
C GLY A 105 4.97 -14.76 1.90
N THR A 106 5.03 -13.66 2.67
CA THR A 106 3.86 -12.80 2.94
C THR A 106 3.66 -11.77 1.84
N LEU A 107 4.69 -10.95 1.58
CA LEU A 107 4.64 -9.87 0.61
C LEU A 107 5.60 -10.16 -0.54
N ASP A 108 5.13 -9.89 -1.76
CA ASP A 108 5.88 -9.98 -3.00
C ASP A 108 6.21 -8.58 -3.53
N ASP A 109 7.18 -8.50 -4.43
CA ASP A 109 7.59 -7.29 -5.16
C ASP A 109 7.95 -6.06 -4.29
N LEU A 110 8.53 -6.30 -3.11
CA LEU A 110 8.85 -5.26 -2.13
C LEU A 110 9.86 -4.19 -2.64
N GLY A 111 10.79 -4.54 -3.54
CA GLY A 111 11.90 -3.66 -3.95
C GLY A 111 11.63 -2.76 -5.17
N ALA A 112 10.51 -2.95 -5.87
CA ALA A 112 10.28 -2.24 -7.13
C ALA A 112 9.78 -0.79 -6.95
N VAL A 113 9.06 -0.51 -5.86
CA VAL A 113 8.44 0.79 -5.60
C VAL A 113 8.53 1.14 -4.12
N ARG A 114 8.56 2.44 -3.82
CA ARG A 114 8.26 2.93 -2.47
C ARG A 114 6.74 2.91 -2.28
N GLU A 115 6.31 2.71 -1.05
CA GLU A 115 4.89 2.49 -0.77
C GLU A 115 4.35 3.39 0.31
N TRP A 116 3.21 4.01 0.02
CA TRP A 116 2.47 4.78 1.00
C TRP A 116 2.00 3.91 2.17
N THR A 117 2.16 4.46 3.37
CA THR A 117 1.48 3.99 4.57
C THR A 117 0.47 5.05 5.05
N ASN A 118 -0.37 4.68 6.00
CA ASN A 118 -1.25 5.62 6.68
C ASN A 118 -0.56 6.34 7.87
N SER A 119 0.71 6.05 8.15
CA SER A 119 1.44 6.57 9.29
C SER A 119 2.02 7.97 9.05
N TRP A 120 2.10 8.77 10.12
CA TRP A 120 2.69 10.11 10.13
C TRP A 120 3.78 10.17 11.20
N GLN A 121 4.98 10.57 10.83
CA GLN A 121 6.14 10.63 11.72
C GLN A 121 7.03 11.80 11.34
N GLY A 122 7.63 12.48 12.32
CA GLY A 122 8.63 13.52 12.05
C GLY A 122 8.17 14.66 11.13
N GLY A 123 6.86 14.94 11.08
CA GLY A 123 6.29 16.01 10.24
C GLY A 123 5.93 15.58 8.81
N GLY A 124 5.96 14.29 8.46
CA GLY A 124 5.59 13.82 7.14
C GLY A 124 4.89 12.45 7.12
N ARG A 125 4.33 12.12 5.94
CA ARG A 125 3.79 10.79 5.66
C ARG A 125 4.93 9.79 5.48
N VAL A 126 4.79 8.64 6.11
CA VAL A 126 5.77 7.55 6.02
C VAL A 126 5.58 6.77 4.72
N VAL A 127 6.69 6.57 4.01
CA VAL A 127 6.79 5.61 2.90
C VAL A 127 7.80 4.52 3.25
N ARG A 128 7.54 3.32 2.74
CA ARG A 128 8.33 2.10 2.99
C ARG A 128 8.86 1.52 1.69
N HIS A 129 9.95 0.77 1.75
CA HIS A 129 10.53 0.12 0.58
C HIS A 129 11.23 -1.18 0.96
N GLY A 130 11.24 -2.14 0.04
CA GLY A 130 11.79 -3.48 0.27
C GLY A 130 13.29 -3.52 0.55
N ASP A 131 14.04 -2.57 -0.01
CA ASP A 131 15.51 -2.56 0.11
C ASP A 131 15.99 -2.18 1.52
N ASP A 132 15.14 -1.50 2.32
CA ASP A 132 15.40 -1.22 3.74
C ASP A 132 14.10 -1.36 4.53
N LEU A 133 13.88 -2.57 5.04
CA LEU A 133 12.68 -2.89 5.79
C LEU A 133 12.59 -2.17 7.13
N ALA A 134 13.67 -1.61 7.67
CA ALA A 134 13.64 -0.81 8.91
C ALA A 134 13.55 0.69 8.59
N GLY A 135 14.15 1.10 7.48
CA GLY A 135 14.25 2.46 6.98
C GLY A 135 12.92 3.16 6.85
N ARG A 136 12.84 4.35 7.45
CA ARG A 136 11.72 5.26 7.25
C ARG A 136 12.15 6.35 6.28
N ALA A 137 11.45 6.45 5.17
CA ALA A 137 11.49 7.64 4.34
C ALA A 137 10.22 8.47 4.58
N LEU A 138 10.38 9.79 4.53
CA LEU A 138 9.26 10.73 4.53
C LEU A 138 9.06 11.18 3.08
N ALA A 139 7.82 11.13 2.62
CA ALA A 139 7.55 11.64 1.29
C ALA A 139 7.57 13.18 1.29
N GLY A 140 8.31 13.74 0.33
CA GLY A 140 8.18 15.13 -0.07
C GLY A 140 7.10 15.31 -1.13
N GLU A 141 7.17 16.41 -1.89
CA GLU A 141 6.24 16.67 -3.00
C GLU A 141 6.48 15.74 -4.21
N ASP A 142 7.68 15.18 -4.34
CA ASP A 142 8.02 14.25 -5.42
C ASP A 142 7.52 12.83 -5.14
N VAL A 143 6.46 12.45 -5.84
CA VAL A 143 5.83 11.14 -5.72
C VAL A 143 6.36 10.10 -6.71
N ARG A 144 7.37 10.41 -7.53
CA ARG A 144 7.93 9.46 -8.52
C ARG A 144 8.40 8.17 -7.84
N GLY A 145 8.09 7.02 -8.45
CA GLY A 145 8.42 5.71 -7.88
C GLY A 145 7.66 5.37 -6.60
N ILE A 146 6.64 6.15 -6.21
CA ILE A 146 5.78 5.85 -5.07
C ILE A 146 4.46 5.25 -5.57
N GLY A 147 4.19 4.02 -5.15
CA GLY A 147 2.93 3.31 -5.28
C GLY A 147 2.33 3.05 -3.91
N PHE A 148 1.49 2.01 -3.80
CA PHE A 148 0.90 1.61 -2.53
C PHE A 148 0.35 0.19 -2.59
N ARG A 149 0.24 -0.43 -1.42
CA ARG A 149 -0.56 -1.63 -1.18
C ARG A 149 -1.70 -1.32 -0.21
N ILE A 150 -2.67 -2.23 -0.12
CA ILE A 150 -3.84 -2.06 0.74
C ILE A 150 -3.86 -3.06 1.88
N VAL A 151 -4.55 -2.68 2.96
CA VAL A 151 -5.06 -3.57 3.99
C VAL A 151 -6.56 -3.68 3.81
N ARG A 152 -7.08 -4.91 3.85
CA ARG A 152 -8.51 -5.24 3.83
C ARG A 152 -8.95 -5.63 5.24
N GLY A 153 -10.02 -5.00 5.73
CA GLY A 153 -10.68 -5.35 6.98
C GLY A 153 -11.23 -6.78 6.93
N MET A 154 -11.09 -7.52 8.03
CA MET A 154 -11.53 -8.92 8.11
C MET A 154 -12.96 -9.10 8.60
N THR A 155 -13.54 -8.06 9.20
CA THR A 155 -14.95 -8.00 9.55
C THR A 155 -15.67 -7.08 8.58
N GLY A 156 -16.66 -7.65 7.87
CA GLY A 156 -17.68 -6.85 7.19
C GLY A 156 -18.52 -6.13 8.24
N ARG A 157 -19.02 -4.95 7.89
CA ARG A 157 -19.86 -4.13 8.77
C ARG A 157 -21.10 -4.87 9.24
#